data_AF-L2FVH9-F1
#
_entry.id   AF-L2FVH9-F1
#
_cell.length_a   1.000
_cell.length_b   1.000
_cell.length_c   1.000
_cell.angle_alpha   90.00
_cell.angle_beta   90.00
_cell.angle_gamma   90.00
#
_symmetry.space_group_name_H-M   'P 1'
#
loop_
_entity.id
_entity.type
_entity.pdbx_description
1 polymer ?
#
loop_
_entity_poly.entity_id
_entity_poly.type
_entity_poly.pdbx_seq_one_letter_code
_entity_poly.pdbx_strand_id
1 'polypeptide(L)'
;MVTLNPYISQLDPHLHSFSRVRKKSAFLLTVILAAAAKAFNPALNKKLRDHAEDMLADSFRRGSKSIETAQAIMMMTYWKDPEDTRAWMYLGYIIRMGMELGWHRLAPYSLKTSDIGTDHEIREARNIERTWLVLFVYDRSMSLQTGKPWMIERSGFIESVEAWCKDPTAISNDRLLGALVTLRLLSSEVFRLLGSRSNRARAGQLHTLESLLAIINGRIEEWEGRWLKLADQAVILS
;
A
#
# COMPACT_ATOMS: atom_id res chain seq x y z
N MET A 1 -0.41 -14.49 -9.73
CA MET A 1 -0.77 -13.71 -8.53
C MET A 1 -0.31 -14.35 -7.23
N VAL A 2 -0.29 -15.69 -7.11
CA VAL A 2 0.06 -16.39 -5.85
C VAL A 2 1.45 -16.04 -5.30
N THR A 3 2.46 -15.83 -6.15
CA THR A 3 3.85 -15.63 -5.69
C THR A 3 4.21 -14.17 -5.38
N LEU A 4 3.90 -13.23 -6.29
CA LEU A 4 4.36 -11.84 -6.18
C LEU A 4 3.38 -10.92 -5.42
N ASN A 5 2.08 -11.23 -5.46
CA ASN A 5 1.06 -10.38 -4.84
C ASN A 5 1.13 -10.31 -3.30
N PRO A 6 1.51 -11.38 -2.57
CA PRO A 6 1.66 -11.29 -1.11
C PRO A 6 2.67 -10.21 -0.64
N TYR A 7 3.65 -9.84 -1.46
CA TYR A 7 4.63 -8.81 -1.09
C TYR A 7 4.10 -7.38 -1.22
N ILE A 8 3.07 -7.16 -2.04
CA ILE A 8 2.50 -5.83 -2.30
C ILE A 8 1.08 -5.68 -1.74
N SER A 9 0.40 -6.80 -1.43
CA SER A 9 -0.98 -6.87 -0.91
C SER A 9 -1.99 -6.03 -1.69
N GLN A 10 -1.80 -5.92 -3.00
CA GLN A 10 -2.51 -4.94 -3.83
C GLN A 10 -3.69 -5.55 -4.60
N LEU A 11 -3.50 -6.71 -5.23
CA LEU A 11 -4.49 -7.29 -6.15
C LEU A 11 -5.37 -8.30 -5.42
N ASP A 12 -6.70 -8.15 -5.50
CA ASP A 12 -7.64 -9.19 -5.08
C ASP A 12 -7.71 -10.30 -6.17
N PRO A 13 -7.36 -11.57 -5.89
CA PRO A 13 -7.44 -12.66 -6.87
C PRO A 13 -8.84 -12.93 -7.42
N HIS A 14 -9.89 -12.67 -6.64
CA HIS A 14 -11.28 -12.82 -7.08
C HIS A 14 -11.69 -11.71 -8.06
N LEU A 15 -11.06 -10.55 -7.97
CA LEU A 15 -11.32 -9.42 -8.86
C LEU A 15 -10.33 -9.32 -10.04
N HIS A 16 -9.04 -9.61 -9.83
CA HIS A 16 -7.96 -9.35 -10.79
C HIS A 16 -7.60 -10.58 -11.63
N SER A 17 -8.60 -11.35 -12.09
CA SER A 17 -8.35 -12.46 -13.01
C SER A 17 -7.73 -11.99 -14.32
N PHE A 18 -6.96 -12.86 -15.00
CA PHE A 18 -6.32 -12.51 -16.27
C PHE A 18 -7.31 -11.97 -17.31
N SER A 19 -8.45 -12.65 -17.49
CA SER A 19 -9.50 -12.24 -18.41
C SER A 19 -10.05 -10.84 -18.08
N ARG A 20 -10.28 -10.58 -16.79
CA ARG A 20 -10.81 -9.31 -16.32
C ARG A 20 -9.83 -8.17 -16.50
N VAL A 21 -8.58 -8.32 -16.03
CA VAL A 21 -7.56 -7.28 -16.16
C VAL A 21 -7.29 -6.98 -17.64
N ARG A 22 -7.20 -8.01 -18.50
CA ARG A 22 -7.06 -7.83 -19.95
C ARG A 22 -8.18 -6.99 -20.56
N LYS A 23 -9.42 -7.14 -20.08
CA LYS A 23 -10.58 -6.39 -20.59
C LYS A 23 -10.68 -4.99 -19.99
N LYS A 24 -10.23 -4.79 -18.75
CA LYS A 24 -10.35 -3.54 -17.99
C LYS A 24 -9.20 -2.57 -18.23
N SER A 25 -7.96 -3.04 -18.25
CA SER A 25 -6.78 -2.19 -18.38
C SER A 25 -5.62 -2.94 -19.02
N ALA A 26 -5.33 -2.60 -20.28
CA ALA A 26 -4.14 -3.07 -20.96
C ALA A 26 -2.86 -2.63 -20.23
N PHE A 27 -2.87 -1.44 -19.61
CA PHE A 27 -1.69 -0.92 -18.90
C PHE A 27 -1.38 -1.76 -17.67
N LEU A 28 -2.38 -2.02 -16.81
CA LEU A 28 -2.20 -2.87 -15.63
C LEU A 28 -1.79 -4.29 -16.03
N LEU A 29 -2.39 -4.85 -17.10
CA LEU A 29 -1.98 -6.16 -17.61
C LEU A 29 -0.51 -6.16 -18.00
N THR A 30 -0.07 -5.19 -18.80
CA THR A 30 1.33 -5.08 -19.25
C THR A 30 2.29 -5.00 -18.07
N VAL A 31 1.97 -4.22 -17.03
CA VAL A 31 2.82 -4.12 -15.83
C VAL A 31 2.85 -5.43 -15.04
N ILE A 32 1.71 -6.11 -14.88
CA ILE A 32 1.67 -7.44 -14.23
C ILE A 32 2.55 -8.44 -14.99
N LEU A 33 2.47 -8.45 -16.33
CA LEU A 33 3.29 -9.30 -17.17
C LEU A 33 4.77 -8.93 -17.08
N ALA A 34 5.11 -7.63 -17.05
CA ALA A 34 6.48 -7.16 -16.87
C ALA A 34 7.06 -7.63 -15.53
N ALA A 35 6.32 -7.46 -14.44
CA ALA A 35 6.72 -7.92 -13.10
C ALA A 35 6.93 -9.45 -13.06
N ALA A 36 6.00 -10.21 -13.63
CA ALA A 36 6.12 -11.67 -13.71
C ALA A 36 7.32 -12.09 -14.58
N ALA A 37 7.52 -11.45 -15.74
CA ALA A 37 8.65 -11.73 -16.62
C ALA A 37 10.00 -11.49 -15.93
N LYS A 38 10.09 -10.53 -14.99
CA LYS A 38 11.33 -10.30 -14.22
C LYS A 38 11.79 -11.57 -13.48
N ALA A 39 10.86 -12.35 -12.94
CA ALA A 39 11.15 -13.57 -12.20
C ALA A 39 11.19 -14.83 -13.09
N PHE A 40 10.29 -14.92 -14.08
CA PHE A 40 10.03 -16.19 -14.78
C PHE A 40 10.43 -16.20 -16.26
N ASN A 41 10.62 -15.03 -16.88
CA ASN A 41 11.07 -14.93 -18.27
C ASN A 41 11.85 -13.63 -18.53
N PRO A 42 13.10 -13.54 -18.05
CA PRO A 42 13.88 -12.29 -18.10
C PRO A 42 14.09 -11.75 -19.52
N ALA A 43 14.06 -12.61 -20.54
CA ALA A 43 14.22 -12.23 -21.95
C ALA A 43 13.08 -11.31 -22.44
N LEU A 44 11.87 -11.44 -21.88
CA LEU A 44 10.73 -10.57 -22.23
C LEU A 44 10.61 -9.34 -21.32
N ASN A 45 11.27 -9.35 -20.17
CA ASN A 45 11.10 -8.33 -19.14
C ASN A 45 11.41 -6.92 -19.68
N LYS A 46 12.55 -6.73 -20.38
CA LYS A 46 12.90 -5.42 -20.93
C LYS A 46 11.83 -4.89 -21.89
N LYS A 47 11.40 -5.70 -22.87
CA LYS A 47 10.40 -5.30 -23.86
C LYS A 47 9.05 -4.92 -23.22
N LEU A 48 8.61 -5.70 -22.23
CA LEU A 48 7.36 -5.42 -21.51
C LEU A 48 7.47 -4.16 -20.65
N ARG A 49 8.62 -3.89 -20.04
CA ARG A 49 8.86 -2.66 -19.28
C ARG A 49 8.91 -1.44 -20.18
N ASP A 50 9.64 -1.49 -21.30
CA ASP A 50 9.69 -0.40 -22.27
C ASP A 50 8.27 -0.06 -22.76
N HIS A 51 7.46 -1.09 -23.05
CA HIS A 51 6.05 -0.89 -23.42
C HIS A 51 5.21 -0.28 -22.28
N ALA A 52 5.43 -0.70 -21.02
CA ALA A 52 4.74 -0.11 -19.87
C ALA A 52 5.11 1.37 -19.67
N GLU A 53 6.36 1.77 -19.90
CA GLU A 53 6.81 3.16 -19.86
C GLU A 53 6.13 4.01 -20.95
N ASP A 54 5.98 3.48 -22.16
CA ASP A 54 5.24 4.16 -23.24
C ASP A 54 3.77 4.39 -22.86
N MET A 55 3.13 3.37 -22.26
CA MET A 55 1.75 3.46 -21.78
C MET A 55 1.60 4.46 -20.62
N LEU A 56 2.58 4.51 -19.71
CA LEU A 56 2.64 5.51 -18.65
C LEU A 56 2.73 6.93 -19.24
N ALA A 57 3.62 7.15 -20.20
CA ALA A 57 3.79 8.44 -20.84
C ALA A 57 2.50 8.90 -21.56
N ASP A 58 1.80 7.97 -22.23
CA ASP A 58 0.51 8.27 -22.86
C ASP A 58 -0.60 8.54 -21.84
N SER A 59 -0.71 7.73 -20.79
CA SER A 59 -1.67 7.95 -19.70
C SER A 59 -1.47 9.31 -19.03
N PHE A 60 -0.21 9.70 -18.79
CA PHE A 60 0.14 11.00 -18.22
C PHE A 60 -0.26 12.14 -19.17
N ARG A 61 0.10 12.03 -20.45
CA ARG A 61 -0.22 13.03 -21.49
C ARG A 61 -1.72 13.25 -21.61
N ARG A 62 -2.52 12.19 -21.54
CA ARG A 62 -3.99 12.25 -21.62
C ARG A 62 -4.67 12.68 -20.32
N GLY A 63 -3.92 12.70 -19.20
CA GLY A 63 -4.49 12.94 -17.87
C GLY A 63 -5.46 11.85 -17.43
N SER A 64 -5.31 10.61 -17.91
CA SER A 64 -6.18 9.48 -17.55
C SER A 64 -5.98 9.08 -16.10
N LYS A 65 -7.10 8.89 -15.38
CA LYS A 65 -7.11 8.55 -13.96
C LYS A 65 -8.06 7.39 -13.73
N SER A 66 -7.53 6.30 -13.21
CA SER A 66 -8.33 5.16 -12.76
C SER A 66 -7.57 4.40 -11.68
N ILE A 67 -8.28 3.52 -10.98
CA ILE A 67 -7.66 2.60 -10.03
C ILE A 67 -6.61 1.72 -10.71
N GLU A 68 -6.88 1.21 -11.90
CA GLU A 68 -5.96 0.36 -12.64
C GLU A 68 -4.70 1.12 -13.07
N THR A 69 -4.83 2.40 -13.47
CA THR A 69 -3.66 3.24 -13.75
C THR A 69 -2.83 3.45 -12.49
N ALA A 70 -3.45 3.84 -11.36
CA ALA A 70 -2.76 4.00 -10.09
C ALA A 70 -2.02 2.71 -9.68
N GLN A 71 -2.71 1.57 -9.79
CA GLN A 71 -2.18 0.25 -9.49
C GLN A 71 -1.02 -0.16 -10.40
N ALA A 72 -1.10 0.13 -11.70
CA ALA A 72 -0.05 -0.15 -12.65
C ALA A 72 1.23 0.64 -12.32
N ILE A 73 1.10 1.95 -12.10
CA ILE A 73 2.26 2.81 -11.77
C ILE A 73 2.88 2.38 -10.43
N MET A 74 2.05 2.03 -9.45
CA MET A 74 2.53 1.52 -8.15
C MET A 74 3.32 0.21 -8.30
N MET A 75 2.84 -0.72 -9.14
CA MET A 75 3.57 -1.97 -9.41
C MET A 75 4.88 -1.73 -10.15
N MET A 76 4.96 -0.73 -11.04
CA MET A 76 6.21 -0.34 -11.69
C MET A 76 7.27 0.10 -10.67
N THR A 77 6.88 0.76 -9.57
CA THR A 77 7.85 1.17 -8.54
C THR A 77 8.28 0.02 -7.62
N TYR A 78 7.40 -0.94 -7.34
CA TYR A 78 7.76 -2.14 -6.56
C TYR A 78 8.79 -3.02 -7.27
N TRP A 79 8.67 -3.16 -8.59
CA TRP A 79 9.53 -4.04 -9.39
C TRP A 79 10.53 -3.27 -10.26
N LYS A 80 10.84 -2.03 -9.87
CA LYS A 80 11.77 -1.14 -10.56
C LYS A 80 13.19 -1.73 -10.62
N ASP A 81 14.00 -1.21 -11.52
CA ASP A 81 15.43 -1.50 -11.49
C ASP A 81 16.14 -0.64 -10.43
N PRO A 82 17.28 -1.09 -9.88
CA PRO A 82 18.02 -0.34 -8.86
C PRO A 82 18.32 1.11 -9.29
N GLU A 83 18.70 1.30 -10.56
CA GLU A 83 19.02 2.59 -11.17
C GLU A 83 17.82 3.54 -11.31
N ASP A 84 16.58 3.05 -11.22
CA ASP A 84 15.40 3.89 -11.35
C ASP A 84 15.16 4.69 -10.07
N THR A 85 15.41 6.00 -10.12
CA THR A 85 15.27 6.93 -8.99
C THR A 85 13.88 7.61 -8.94
N ARG A 86 12.96 7.27 -9.85
CA ARG A 86 11.68 7.97 -10.05
C ARG A 86 10.58 7.53 -9.07
N ALA A 87 10.83 6.53 -8.23
CA ALA A 87 9.81 5.94 -7.35
C ALA A 87 9.06 6.96 -6.48
N TRP A 88 9.75 7.93 -5.88
CA TRP A 88 9.09 8.96 -5.06
C TRP A 88 8.22 9.93 -5.88
N MET A 89 8.63 10.26 -7.12
CA MET A 89 7.80 11.09 -8.01
C MET A 89 6.55 10.33 -8.44
N TYR A 90 6.69 9.07 -8.83
CA TYR A 90 5.55 8.22 -9.19
C TYR A 90 4.59 8.03 -8.02
N LEU A 91 5.11 7.81 -6.82
CA LEU A 91 4.28 7.73 -5.63
C LEU A 91 3.48 9.03 -5.43
N GLY A 92 4.12 10.19 -5.53
CA GLY A 92 3.42 11.46 -5.44
C GLY A 92 2.40 11.71 -6.56
N TYR A 93 2.64 11.18 -7.76
CA TYR A 93 1.68 11.25 -8.86
C TYR A 93 0.43 10.39 -8.57
N ILE A 94 0.63 9.15 -8.12
CA ILE A 94 -0.47 8.23 -7.80
C ILE A 94 -1.29 8.73 -6.61
N ILE A 95 -0.64 9.29 -5.58
CA ILE A 95 -1.34 9.83 -4.41
C ILE A 95 -2.26 10.99 -4.82
N ARG A 96 -1.78 11.91 -5.68
CA ARG A 96 -2.60 13.00 -6.23
C ARG A 96 -3.74 12.48 -7.11
N MET A 97 -3.50 11.44 -7.91
CA MET A 97 -4.54 10.75 -8.66
C MET A 97 -5.62 10.19 -7.72
N GLY A 98 -5.23 9.51 -6.64
CA GLY A 98 -6.16 9.01 -5.63
C GLY A 98 -6.94 10.12 -4.92
N MET A 99 -6.29 11.26 -4.66
CA MET A 99 -6.97 12.44 -4.11
C MET A 99 -8.04 12.99 -5.05
N GLU A 100 -7.73 13.13 -6.35
CA GLU A 100 -8.71 13.54 -7.36
C GLU A 100 -9.88 12.56 -7.50
N LEU A 101 -9.61 11.26 -7.36
CA LEU A 101 -10.62 10.21 -7.34
C LEU A 101 -11.37 10.12 -6.00
N GLY A 102 -11.05 10.98 -5.02
CA GLY A 102 -11.78 11.10 -3.75
C GLY A 102 -11.38 10.11 -2.66
N TRP A 103 -10.29 9.35 -2.82
CA TRP A 103 -9.91 8.28 -1.88
C TRP A 103 -9.48 8.80 -0.49
N HIS A 104 -9.00 10.05 -0.43
CA HIS A 104 -8.70 10.75 0.82
C HIS A 104 -9.94 11.03 1.69
N ARG A 105 -11.16 10.88 1.13
CA ARG A 105 -12.44 11.11 1.82
C ARG A 105 -13.18 9.81 2.17
N LEU A 106 -12.53 8.65 2.06
CA LEU A 106 -13.11 7.37 2.48
C LEU A 106 -13.57 7.47 3.94
N ALA A 107 -14.79 7.00 4.20
CA ALA A 107 -15.39 7.03 5.52
C ALA A 107 -14.74 5.99 6.46
N PRO A 108 -14.78 6.20 7.78
CA PRO A 108 -14.38 5.17 8.74
C PRO A 108 -15.10 3.85 8.46
N TYR A 109 -14.35 2.76 8.40
CA TYR A 109 -14.88 1.45 8.09
C TYR A 109 -15.68 0.89 9.27
N SER A 110 -16.84 0.29 8.98
CA SER A 110 -17.73 -0.31 9.97
C SER A 110 -18.33 -1.61 9.42
N LEU A 111 -18.25 -2.69 10.22
CA LEU A 111 -18.82 -4.00 9.86
C LEU A 111 -20.36 -4.00 9.75
N LYS A 112 -21.03 -2.92 10.15
CA LYS A 112 -22.49 -2.84 10.27
C LYS A 112 -23.20 -2.34 9.01
N THR A 113 -22.48 -1.90 7.99
CA THR A 113 -23.07 -1.75 6.65
C THR A 113 -23.08 -3.12 6.01
N SER A 114 -24.06 -3.94 6.39
CA SER A 114 -24.50 -5.06 5.57
C SER A 114 -24.91 -4.47 4.21
N ASP A 115 -23.93 -4.42 3.31
CA ASP A 115 -23.98 -3.63 2.09
C ASP A 115 -25.02 -4.20 1.12
N ILE A 116 -25.91 -3.31 0.72
CA ILE A 116 -26.89 -3.49 -0.34
C ILE A 116 -26.09 -3.51 -1.65
N GLY A 117 -25.55 -4.67 -2.03
CA GLY A 117 -24.72 -4.82 -3.20
C GLY A 117 -24.36 -6.27 -3.50
N THR A 118 -24.03 -6.54 -4.75
CA THR A 118 -23.48 -7.84 -5.17
C THR A 118 -22.05 -8.03 -4.61
N ASP A 119 -21.60 -9.27 -4.43
CA ASP A 119 -20.20 -9.57 -4.04
C ASP A 119 -19.19 -8.84 -4.95
N HIS A 120 -19.53 -8.71 -6.23
CA HIS A 120 -18.70 -8.01 -7.20
C HIS A 120 -18.55 -6.51 -6.89
N GLU A 121 -19.64 -5.82 -6.55
CA GLU A 121 -19.62 -4.39 -6.18
C GLU A 121 -18.86 -4.16 -4.87
N ILE A 122 -19.05 -5.03 -3.89
CA ILE A 122 -18.32 -4.99 -2.61
C ILE A 122 -16.81 -5.11 -2.87
N ARG A 123 -16.39 -6.04 -3.73
CA ARG A 123 -14.97 -6.22 -4.07
C ARG A 123 -14.38 -5.02 -4.81
N GLU A 124 -15.15 -4.34 -5.66
CA GLU A 124 -14.71 -3.12 -6.34
C GLU A 124 -14.51 -1.97 -5.34
N ALA A 125 -15.44 -1.78 -4.39
CA ALA A 125 -15.28 -0.79 -3.32
C ALA A 125 -14.02 -1.10 -2.50
N ARG A 126 -13.85 -2.37 -2.09
CA ARG A 126 -12.64 -2.82 -1.37
C ARG A 126 -11.37 -2.68 -2.19
N ASN A 127 -11.42 -2.73 -3.52
CA ASN A 127 -10.25 -2.53 -4.37
C ASN A 127 -9.69 -1.10 -4.21
N ILE A 128 -10.58 -0.10 -4.14
CA ILE A 128 -10.23 1.30 -3.90
C ILE A 128 -9.63 1.46 -2.50
N GLU A 129 -10.32 0.97 -1.49
CA GLU A 129 -9.90 0.97 -0.09
C GLU A 129 -8.51 0.35 0.09
N ARG A 130 -8.31 -0.85 -0.45
CA ARG A 130 -7.03 -1.58 -0.41
C ARG A 130 -5.93 -0.79 -1.09
N THR A 131 -6.19 -0.26 -2.29
CA THR A 131 -5.19 0.54 -3.03
C THR A 131 -4.76 1.75 -2.21
N TRP A 132 -5.70 2.43 -1.53
CA TRP A 132 -5.38 3.56 -0.67
C TRP A 132 -4.57 3.18 0.57
N LEU A 133 -4.91 2.05 1.22
CA LEU A 133 -4.14 1.53 2.36
C LEU A 133 -2.71 1.12 1.96
N VAL A 134 -2.53 0.48 0.80
CA VAL A 134 -1.20 0.15 0.26
C VAL A 134 -0.40 1.42 0.00
N LEU A 135 -1.01 2.44 -0.62
CA LEU A 135 -0.35 3.74 -0.84
C LEU A 135 0.06 4.41 0.48
N PHE A 136 -0.79 4.35 1.51
CA PHE A 136 -0.44 4.87 2.84
C PHE A 136 0.80 4.18 3.42
N VAL A 137 0.84 2.85 3.38
CA VAL A 137 2.01 2.08 3.84
C VAL A 137 3.25 2.43 3.03
N TYR A 138 3.12 2.56 1.72
CA TYR A 138 4.23 2.85 0.83
C TYR A 138 4.77 4.27 1.04
N ASP A 139 3.90 5.27 1.14
CA ASP A 139 4.23 6.68 1.44
C ASP A 139 5.02 6.80 2.73
N ARG A 140 4.53 6.17 3.82
CA ARG A 140 5.25 6.15 5.10
C ARG A 140 6.58 5.41 5.02
N SER A 141 6.65 4.30 4.28
CA SER A 141 7.90 3.54 4.12
C SER A 141 8.94 4.32 3.31
N MET A 142 8.52 5.00 2.24
CA MET A 142 9.40 5.85 1.43
C MET A 142 9.90 7.06 2.22
N SER A 143 9.02 7.70 2.99
CA SER A 143 9.40 8.80 3.87
C SER A 143 10.44 8.36 4.90
N LEU A 144 10.21 7.21 5.55
CA LEU A 144 11.15 6.59 6.49
C LEU A 144 12.52 6.32 5.86
N GLN A 145 12.56 5.73 4.67
CA GLN A 145 13.81 5.32 4.03
C GLN A 145 14.62 6.50 3.47
N THR A 146 13.95 7.58 3.06
CA THR A 146 14.58 8.66 2.29
C THR A 146 14.65 10.00 3.03
N GLY A 147 13.99 10.11 4.20
CA GLY A 147 13.84 11.37 4.93
C GLY A 147 12.91 12.39 4.27
N LYS A 148 12.30 12.06 3.13
CA LYS A 148 11.34 12.93 2.42
C LYS A 148 10.02 13.02 3.19
N PRO A 149 9.25 14.12 3.04
CA PRO A 149 7.93 14.20 3.67
C PRO A 149 6.99 13.15 3.07
N TRP A 150 6.08 12.67 3.92
CA TRP A 150 4.94 11.87 3.49
C TRP A 150 3.82 12.77 2.96
N MET A 151 2.90 12.20 2.17
CA MET A 151 1.87 12.95 1.42
C MET A 151 0.43 12.57 1.79
N ILE A 152 0.21 11.38 2.36
CA ILE A 152 -1.12 10.94 2.80
C ILE A 152 -1.31 11.30 4.28
N GLU A 153 -2.39 12.00 4.61
CA GLU A 153 -2.76 12.27 6.01
C GLU A 153 -3.49 11.08 6.65
N ARG A 154 -3.47 11.02 7.98
CA ARG A 154 -4.30 10.07 8.72
C ARG A 154 -5.78 10.41 8.51
N SER A 155 -6.61 9.37 8.42
CA SER A 155 -8.06 9.51 8.33
C SER A 155 -8.74 8.43 9.16
N GLY A 156 -10.02 8.64 9.49
CA GLY A 156 -10.78 7.63 10.24
C GLY A 156 -10.90 6.30 9.49
N PHE A 157 -10.84 6.30 8.15
CA PHE A 157 -10.73 5.07 7.36
C PHE A 157 -9.41 4.32 7.63
N ILE A 158 -8.27 5.00 7.57
CA ILE A 158 -6.95 4.38 7.83
C ILE A 158 -6.88 3.85 9.26
N GLU A 159 -7.48 4.57 10.22
CA GLU A 159 -7.49 4.18 11.64
C GLU A 159 -8.43 3.01 11.95
N SER A 160 -9.41 2.74 11.08
CA SER A 160 -10.35 1.62 11.21
C SER A 160 -9.90 0.36 10.44
N VAL A 161 -8.63 0.30 10.02
CA VAL A 161 -8.07 -0.82 9.24
C VAL A 161 -8.27 -2.19 9.90
N GLU A 162 -8.27 -2.26 11.24
CA GLU A 162 -8.47 -3.54 11.94
C GLU A 162 -9.87 -4.11 11.74
N ALA A 163 -10.89 -3.25 11.64
CA ALA A 163 -12.25 -3.68 11.28
C ALA A 163 -12.30 -4.10 9.81
N TRP A 164 -11.64 -3.34 8.93
CA TRP A 164 -11.56 -3.63 7.49
C TRP A 164 -10.92 -4.99 7.16
N CYS A 165 -9.92 -5.41 7.96
CA CYS A 165 -9.23 -6.70 7.82
C CYS A 165 -10.03 -7.90 8.34
N LYS A 166 -11.05 -7.65 9.18
CA LYS A 166 -11.91 -8.68 9.78
C LYS A 166 -13.21 -8.87 8.99
N ASP A 167 -13.41 -8.09 7.92
CA ASP A 167 -14.58 -8.21 7.07
C ASP A 167 -14.68 -9.62 6.43
N PRO A 168 -15.88 -10.20 6.26
CA PRO A 168 -16.05 -11.51 5.63
C PRO A 168 -15.52 -11.60 4.21
N THR A 169 -15.44 -10.48 3.47
CA THR A 169 -14.92 -10.43 2.09
C THR A 169 -13.40 -10.17 2.04
N ALA A 170 -12.75 -10.04 3.20
CA ALA A 170 -11.30 -9.86 3.28
C ALA A 170 -10.54 -11.09 2.77
N ILE A 171 -9.45 -10.83 2.03
CA ILE A 171 -8.52 -11.88 1.59
C ILE A 171 -7.35 -12.01 2.56
N SER A 172 -6.59 -13.11 2.49
CA SER A 172 -5.45 -13.35 3.38
C SER A 172 -4.43 -12.20 3.40
N ASN A 173 -4.20 -11.55 2.25
CA ASN A 173 -3.28 -10.41 2.12
C ASN A 173 -3.77 -9.15 2.85
N ASP A 174 -5.08 -9.00 3.09
CA ASP A 174 -5.65 -7.85 3.79
C ASP A 174 -5.18 -7.82 5.24
N ARG A 175 -5.02 -8.99 5.88
CA ARG A 175 -4.50 -9.08 7.26
C ARG A 175 -3.05 -8.58 7.35
N LEU A 176 -2.19 -9.00 6.41
CA LEU A 176 -0.82 -8.52 6.33
C LEU A 176 -0.79 -7.00 6.09
N LEU A 177 -1.65 -6.50 5.20
CA LEU A 177 -1.78 -5.07 4.97
C LEU A 177 -2.21 -4.32 6.23
N GLY A 178 -3.19 -4.82 6.98
CA GLY A 178 -3.60 -4.24 8.25
C GLY A 178 -2.49 -4.19 9.30
N ALA A 179 -1.68 -5.26 9.36
CA ALA A 179 -0.49 -5.27 10.21
C ALA A 179 0.46 -4.14 9.82
N LEU A 180 0.77 -4.00 8.53
CA LEU A 180 1.67 -2.94 8.03
C LEU A 180 1.09 -1.54 8.25
N VAL A 181 -0.21 -1.33 8.03
CA VAL A 181 -0.87 -0.04 8.29
C VAL A 181 -0.77 0.33 9.77
N THR A 182 -1.13 -0.59 10.66
CA THR A 182 -1.05 -0.35 12.12
C THR A 182 0.40 -0.08 12.56
N LEU A 183 1.39 -0.80 12.01
CA LEU A 183 2.80 -0.54 12.28
C LEU A 183 3.20 0.88 11.84
N ARG A 184 2.79 1.32 10.65
CA ARG A 184 3.10 2.67 10.14
C ARG A 184 2.41 3.77 10.95
N LEU A 185 1.20 3.53 11.44
CA LEU A 185 0.53 4.43 12.38
C LEU A 185 1.33 4.56 13.69
N LEU A 186 1.82 3.44 14.25
CA LEU A 186 2.67 3.43 15.45
C LEU A 186 3.99 4.20 15.23
N SER A 187 4.70 3.91 14.14
CA SER A 187 6.00 4.53 13.85
C SER A 187 5.89 6.03 13.53
N SER A 188 4.78 6.48 12.95
CA SER A 188 4.62 7.90 12.58
C SER A 188 4.63 8.87 13.78
N GLU A 189 4.18 8.43 14.96
CA GLU A 189 4.24 9.26 16.18
C GLU A 189 5.68 9.50 16.63
N VAL A 190 6.56 8.51 16.41
CA VAL A 190 7.99 8.58 16.74
C VAL A 190 8.68 9.64 15.91
N PHE A 191 8.44 9.64 14.60
CA PHE A 191 9.05 10.59 13.68
C PHE A 191 8.61 12.03 13.93
N ARG A 192 7.35 12.24 14.31
CA ARG A 192 6.86 13.58 14.66
C ARG A 192 7.58 14.14 15.89
N LEU A 193 7.90 13.27 16.85
CA LEU A 193 8.63 13.63 18.07
C LEU A 193 10.14 13.80 17.84
N LEU A 194 10.74 13.02 16.94
CA LEU A 194 12.17 13.09 16.60
C LEU A 194 12.49 14.23 15.60
N GLY A 195 11.67 14.39 14.56
CA GLY A 195 11.87 15.36 13.49
C GLY A 195 11.71 16.82 13.92
N SER A 196 10.85 17.11 14.92
CA SER A 196 10.71 18.48 15.45
C SER A 196 11.89 18.93 16.32
N ARG A 197 12.81 18.01 16.65
CA ARG A 197 13.88 18.22 17.65
C ARG A 197 15.28 18.42 17.07
N SER A 198 15.40 18.65 15.76
CA SER A 198 16.70 18.87 15.10
C SER A 198 17.41 20.20 15.44
N ASN A 199 17.00 20.95 16.47
CA ASN A 199 17.75 22.12 16.93
C ASN A 199 17.71 22.26 18.45
N ARG A 200 18.90 22.13 19.06
CA ARG A 200 19.26 22.24 20.49
C ARG A 200 19.15 20.94 21.28
N ALA A 201 20.30 20.30 21.49
CA ALA A 201 20.49 19.22 22.46
C ALA A 201 20.83 19.81 23.85
N ARG A 202 20.08 19.41 24.88
CA ARG A 202 20.47 19.47 26.31
C ARG A 202 20.39 18.07 26.91
N ALA A 203 21.18 17.77 27.95
CA ALA A 203 21.25 16.44 28.58
C ALA A 203 19.89 15.87 29.06
N GLY A 204 18.95 16.70 29.53
CA GLY A 204 17.59 16.25 29.91
C GLY A 204 16.74 15.70 28.76
N GLN A 205 17.16 15.95 27.51
CA GLN A 205 16.48 15.54 26.30
C GLN A 205 16.83 14.09 25.89
N LEU A 206 17.99 13.59 26.33
CA LEU A 206 18.44 12.20 26.13
C LEU A 206 17.61 11.20 26.96
N HIS A 207 17.40 11.45 28.25
CA HIS A 207 16.54 10.59 29.08
C HIS A 207 15.08 10.57 28.61
N THR A 208 14.60 11.70 28.09
CA THR A 208 13.27 11.77 27.48
C THR A 208 13.22 10.92 26.19
N LEU A 209 14.30 10.92 25.41
CA LEU A 209 14.42 10.11 24.20
C LEU A 209 14.48 8.61 24.51
N GLU A 210 15.29 8.20 25.48
CA GLU A 210 15.38 6.80 25.94
C GLU A 210 14.03 6.28 26.43
N SER A 211 13.31 7.07 27.24
CA SER A 211 11.98 6.71 27.71
C SER A 211 10.97 6.56 26.58
N LEU A 212 11.01 7.46 25.58
CA LEU A 212 10.16 7.36 24.39
C LEU A 212 10.48 6.10 23.57
N LEU A 213 11.77 5.81 23.35
CA LEU A 213 12.20 4.60 22.64
C LEU A 213 11.74 3.33 23.36
N ALA A 214 11.83 3.28 24.69
CA ALA A 214 11.33 2.16 25.47
C ALA A 214 9.81 1.94 25.30
N ILE A 215 9.02 3.03 25.35
CA ILE A 215 7.57 2.96 25.11
C ILE A 215 7.27 2.45 23.70
N ILE A 216 8.01 2.93 22.70
CA ILE A 216 7.83 2.52 21.29
C ILE A 216 8.17 1.05 21.12
N ASN A 217 9.28 0.59 21.67
CA ASN A 217 9.68 -0.82 21.61
C ASN A 217 8.60 -1.71 22.22
N GLY A 218 8.08 -1.37 23.41
CA GLY A 218 6.98 -2.12 24.02
C GLY A 218 5.73 -2.18 23.13
N ARG A 219 5.38 -1.07 22.45
CA ARG A 219 4.25 -1.05 21.50
C ARG A 219 4.51 -1.87 20.23
N ILE A 220 5.76 -1.93 19.77
CA ILE A 220 6.16 -2.77 18.62
C ILE A 220 6.10 -4.25 19.01
N GLU A 221 6.58 -4.62 20.20
CA GLU A 221 6.51 -5.98 20.74
C GLU A 221 5.06 -6.43 20.93
N GLU A 222 4.19 -5.56 21.47
CA GLU A 222 2.75 -5.84 21.58
C GLU A 222 2.11 -6.01 20.19
N TRP A 223 2.46 -5.13 19.25
CA TRP A 223 2.00 -5.22 17.87
C TRP A 223 2.43 -6.55 17.22
N GLU A 224 3.69 -6.94 17.38
CA GLU A 224 4.27 -8.17 16.85
C GLU A 224 3.56 -9.39 17.43
N GLY A 225 3.47 -9.48 18.77
CA GLY A 225 2.83 -10.59 19.45
C GLY A 225 1.34 -10.76 19.08
N ARG A 226 0.65 -9.67 18.76
CA ARG A 226 -0.75 -9.71 18.29
C ARG A 226 -0.86 -10.22 16.86
N TRP A 227 -0.07 -9.68 15.93
CA TRP A 227 -0.20 -10.02 14.51
C TRP A 227 0.40 -11.38 14.16
N LEU A 228 1.44 -11.84 14.87
CA LEU A 228 1.96 -13.21 14.71
C LEU A 228 0.90 -14.26 15.08
N LYS A 229 0.19 -14.07 16.20
CA LYS A 229 -0.92 -14.97 16.59
C LYS A 229 -2.00 -15.07 15.51
N LEU A 230 -2.32 -13.95 14.86
CA LEU A 230 -3.31 -13.91 13.77
C LEU A 230 -2.79 -14.56 12.48
N ALA A 231 -1.48 -14.49 12.21
CA ALA A 231 -0.84 -15.15 11.08
C ALA A 231 -0.83 -16.68 11.27
N ASP A 232 -0.50 -17.16 12.47
CA ASP A 232 -0.46 -18.59 12.78
C ASP A 232 -1.85 -19.25 12.67
N GLN A 233 -2.90 -18.54 13.09
CA GLN A 233 -4.29 -18.99 12.92
C GLN A 233 -4.71 -19.10 11.45
N ALA A 234 -4.13 -18.29 10.57
CA ALA A 234 -4.43 -18.33 9.14
C ALA A 234 -3.77 -19.52 8.43
N VAL A 235 -2.61 -19.98 8.90
CA VAL A 235 -1.88 -21.14 8.35
C VAL A 235 -2.57 -22.46 8.72
N ILE A 236 -3.24 -22.52 9.87
CA ILE A 236 -3.95 -23.74 10.33
C ILE A 236 -5.27 -23.98 9.56
N LEU A 237 -5.81 -22.95 8.90
CA LEU A 237 -7.09 -22.97 8.21
C LEU A 237 -6.98 -22.94 6.67
N SER A 238 -5.75 -22.97 6.13
CA SER A 238 -5.43 -23.00 4.69
C SER A 238 -4.90 -24.36 4.27
#